data_AF-A0A8H3QKW4-F1
#
_entry.id   AF-A0A8H3QKW4-F1
#
_cell.length_a   1.000
_cell.length_b   1.000
_cell.length_c   1.000
_cell.angle_alpha   90.00
_cell.angle_beta   90.00
_cell.angle_gamma   90.00
#
_symmetry.space_group_name_H-M   'P 1'
#
loop_
_entity.id
_entity.type
_entity.pdbx_description
1 polymer ?
#
loop_
_entity_poly.entity_id
_entity_poly.type
_entity_poly.pdbx_seq_one_letter_code
_entity_poly.pdbx_strand_id
1 'polypeptide(L)'
;MGDFNTKWNEYEFLDAPHWRHDIFNYFKKHFIKESTSVFCDDISDMYTYIPNNPNHSHNKIDYIWYNIDLMLSTMDSKPQDVQPVIKTDHRMITLDLFMDDVIINKNNTQKC
;
A
#
# COMPACT_ATOMS: atom_id res chain seq x y z
N MET A 1 -1.22 1.96 -7.07
CA MET A 1 -2.12 2.16 -5.92
C MET A 1 -3.49 1.63 -6.24
N GLY A 2 -4.25 1.14 -5.26
CA GLY A 2 -5.65 0.75 -5.41
C GLY A 2 -5.97 -0.57 -4.71
N ASP A 3 -7.17 -1.08 -4.99
CA ASP A 3 -7.68 -2.37 -4.52
C ASP A 3 -7.14 -3.52 -5.38
N PHE A 4 -6.40 -4.44 -4.75
CA PHE A 4 -5.84 -5.63 -5.39
C PHE A 4 -6.75 -6.86 -5.24
N ASN A 5 -7.79 -6.82 -4.40
CA ASN A 5 -8.67 -7.95 -4.10
C ASN A 5 -7.92 -9.22 -3.67
N THR A 6 -6.74 -9.07 -3.07
CA THR A 6 -5.91 -10.16 -2.55
C THR A 6 -5.00 -9.61 -1.44
N LYS A 7 -4.58 -10.49 -0.53
CA LYS A 7 -3.73 -10.08 0.59
C LYS A 7 -2.27 -10.40 0.28
N TRP A 8 -1.40 -9.42 0.55
CA TRP A 8 0.04 -9.61 0.44
C TRP A 8 0.56 -10.72 1.37
N ASN A 9 0.06 -10.80 2.61
CA ASN A 9 0.51 -11.81 3.58
C ASN A 9 0.12 -13.23 3.15
N GLU A 10 -1.07 -13.43 2.57
CA GLU A 10 -1.47 -14.73 2.01
C GLU A 10 -0.48 -15.15 0.92
N TYR A 11 -0.03 -14.23 0.08
CA TYR A 11 1.01 -14.52 -0.91
C TYR A 11 2.40 -14.80 -0.28
N GLU A 12 2.81 -14.05 0.73
CA GLU A 12 4.12 -14.22 1.37
C GLU A 12 4.23 -15.55 2.12
N PHE A 13 3.13 -16.05 2.69
CA PHE A 13 3.11 -17.26 3.52
C PHE A 13 2.58 -18.51 2.82
N LEU A 14 1.70 -18.38 1.83
CA LEU A 14 1.14 -19.51 1.10
C LEU A 14 1.84 -19.61 -0.24
N ASP A 15 2.61 -20.68 -0.42
CA ASP A 15 3.23 -21.07 -1.69
C ASP A 15 2.15 -21.61 -2.67
N ALA A 16 1.09 -20.82 -2.86
CA ALA A 16 -0.07 -21.10 -3.67
C ALA A 16 0.05 -20.28 -4.96
N PRO A 17 0.48 -20.89 -6.08
CA PRO A 17 0.58 -20.19 -7.35
C PRO A 17 -0.80 -19.73 -7.80
N HIS A 18 -0.98 -18.42 -7.93
CA HIS A 18 -2.20 -17.80 -8.43
C HIS A 18 -1.80 -16.61 -9.30
N TRP A 19 -2.43 -16.43 -10.47
CA TRP A 19 -2.05 -15.37 -11.42
C TRP A 19 -2.11 -13.96 -10.82
N ARG A 20 -2.98 -13.72 -9.82
CA ARG A 20 -3.04 -12.45 -9.08
C ARG A 20 -1.75 -12.16 -8.29
N HIS A 21 -0.95 -13.18 -8.00
CA HIS A 21 0.30 -13.07 -7.27
C HIS A 21 1.49 -12.73 -8.20
N ASP A 22 1.33 -12.76 -9.52
CA ASP A 22 2.41 -12.43 -10.45
C ASP A 22 2.88 -10.98 -10.30
N ILE A 23 1.96 -10.07 -9.96
CA ILE A 23 2.31 -8.67 -9.66
C ILE A 23 3.15 -8.56 -8.38
N PHE A 24 2.91 -9.42 -7.40
CA PHE A 24 3.67 -9.47 -6.15
C PHE A 24 5.07 -10.06 -6.37
N ASN A 25 5.19 -11.05 -7.27
CA ASN A 25 6.49 -11.51 -7.76
C ASN A 25 7.29 -10.36 -8.39
N TYR A 26 6.64 -9.56 -9.25
CA TYR A 26 7.25 -8.39 -9.85
C TYR A 26 7.72 -7.39 -8.78
N PHE A 27 6.85 -7.04 -7.82
CA PHE A 27 7.22 -6.11 -6.74
C PHE A 27 8.41 -6.60 -5.92
N LYS A 28 8.40 -7.88 -5.52
CA LYS A 28 9.50 -8.50 -4.78
C LYS A 28 10.82 -8.45 -5.56
N LYS A 29 10.79 -8.77 -6.85
CA LYS A 29 11.97 -8.74 -7.74
C LYS A 29 12.55 -7.34 -7.91
N HIS A 30 11.70 -6.32 -7.89
CA HIS A 30 12.09 -4.93 -8.12
C HIS A 30 12.23 -4.10 -6.85
N PHE A 31 12.26 -4.73 -5.67
CA PHE A 31 12.36 -4.08 -4.36
C PHE A 31 11.29 -2.98 -4.15
N ILE A 32 10.09 -3.23 -4.68
CA ILE A 32 8.92 -2.37 -4.49
C ILE A 32 8.22 -2.83 -3.22
N LYS A 33 7.99 -1.91 -2.29
CA LYS A 33 7.38 -2.19 -1.00
C LYS A 33 6.02 -1.52 -0.90
N GLU A 34 5.13 -2.12 -0.11
CA GLU A 34 3.88 -1.47 0.24
C GLU A 34 4.13 -0.46 1.37
N SER A 35 3.43 0.66 1.29
CA SER A 35 3.78 1.87 2.04
C SER A 35 3.47 1.83 3.53
N THR A 36 2.39 1.15 3.93
CA THR A 36 1.87 1.26 5.30
C THR A 36 2.68 0.45 6.31
N SER A 37 3.30 -0.68 5.91
CA SER A 37 4.12 -1.50 6.84
C SER A 37 5.40 -0.83 7.30
N VAL A 38 5.80 0.27 6.67
CA VAL A 38 6.98 1.03 7.11
C VAL A 38 6.66 1.89 8.33
N PHE A 39 5.41 2.33 8.49
CA PHE A 39 5.03 3.34 9.50
C PHE A 39 4.05 2.82 10.57
N CYS A 40 3.44 1.66 10.35
CA CYS A 40 2.45 1.11 11.27
C CYS A 40 3.01 -0.06 12.09
N ASP A 41 3.11 0.14 13.41
CA ASP A 41 3.54 -0.89 14.35
C ASP A 41 2.43 -1.89 14.69
N ASP A 42 1.16 -1.48 14.61
CA ASP A 42 0.00 -2.31 14.92
C ASP A 42 -0.65 -2.88 13.66
N ILE A 43 -0.26 -4.12 13.34
CA ILE A 43 -0.79 -4.88 12.20
C ILE A 43 -2.32 -5.02 12.26
N SER A 44 -2.93 -5.00 13.46
CA SER A 44 -4.37 -5.16 13.63
C SER A 44 -5.19 -3.99 13.08
N ASP A 45 -4.61 -2.79 12.97
CA ASP A 45 -5.25 -1.60 12.40
C ASP A 45 -4.89 -1.38 10.92
N MET A 46 -4.10 -2.27 10.30
CA MET A 46 -3.69 -2.11 8.90
C MET A 46 -4.74 -2.52 7.86
N TYR A 47 -5.96 -2.85 8.28
CA TYR A 47 -7.02 -3.28 7.38
C TYR A 47 -7.55 -2.10 6.56
N THR A 48 -8.01 -2.40 5.35
CA THR A 48 -8.56 -1.42 4.42
C THR A 48 -9.96 -1.78 3.93
N TYR A 49 -10.40 -3.03 4.11
CA TYR A 49 -11.74 -3.47 3.79
C TYR A 49 -12.49 -3.92 5.05
N ILE A 50 -13.69 -3.38 5.22
CA ILE A 50 -14.61 -3.62 6.33
C ILE A 50 -15.83 -4.36 5.79
N PRO A 51 -15.92 -5.70 5.95
CA PRO A 51 -17.06 -6.45 5.44
C PRO A 51 -18.35 -6.05 6.15
N ASN A 52 -19.44 -5.96 5.38
CA ASN A 52 -20.78 -5.73 5.93
C ASN A 52 -21.26 -6.89 6.84
N ASN A 53 -20.73 -8.10 6.64
CA ASN A 53 -21.02 -9.26 7.47
C ASN A 53 -20.07 -9.27 8.69
N PRO A 54 -20.57 -9.16 9.93
CA PRO A 54 -19.73 -9.15 11.13
C PRO A 54 -19.00 -10.48 11.38
N ASN A 55 -19.41 -11.57 10.74
CA ASN A 55 -18.72 -12.86 10.82
C ASN A 55 -17.48 -12.93 9.90
N HIS A 56 -17.26 -11.93 9.04
CA HIS A 56 -16.09 -11.86 8.19
C HIS A 56 -15.05 -10.95 8.82
N SER A 57 -13.80 -11.39 8.85
CA SER A 57 -12.69 -10.60 9.33
C SER A 57 -12.40 -9.43 8.39
N HIS A 58 -11.95 -8.31 8.97
CA HIS A 58 -11.39 -7.19 8.21
C HIS A 58 -10.17 -7.65 7.40
N ASN A 59 -9.95 -7.05 6.23
CA ASN A 59 -8.85 -7.44 5.35
C ASN A 59 -8.08 -6.23 4.84
N LYS A 60 -6.79 -6.43 4.56
CA LYS A 60 -5.96 -5.48 3.83
C LYS A 60 -5.89 -5.91 2.37
N ILE A 61 -6.57 -5.18 1.48
CA ILE A 61 -6.63 -5.48 0.04
C ILE A 61 -6.32 -4.27 -0.83
N ASP A 62 -6.46 -3.06 -0.29
CA ASP A 62 -5.91 -1.85 -0.88
C ASP A 62 -4.44 -1.67 -0.54
N TYR A 63 -3.66 -1.17 -1.50
CA TYR A 63 -2.23 -0.93 -1.33
C TYR A 63 -1.76 0.30 -2.12
N ILE A 64 -0.82 1.04 -1.53
CA ILE A 64 0.07 1.93 -2.26
C ILE A 64 1.46 1.30 -2.23
N TRP A 65 2.00 1.04 -3.43
CA TRP A 65 3.32 0.45 -3.64
C TRP A 65 4.27 1.52 -4.13
N TYR A 66 5.50 1.52 -3.61
CA TYR A 66 6.55 2.44 -4.02
C TYR A 66 7.88 1.74 -4.20
N ASN A 67 8.77 2.34 -5.01
CA ASN A 67 10.16 1.94 -5.06
C ASN A 67 10.94 2.55 -3.88
N ILE A 68 12.21 2.16 -3.75
CA ILE A 68 13.06 2.64 -2.67
C ILE A 68 13.31 4.16 -2.71
N ASP A 69 13.37 4.76 -3.90
CA ASP A 69 13.60 6.20 -4.03
C ASP A 69 12.44 7.00 -3.45
N LEU A 70 11.21 6.60 -3.80
CA LEU A 70 10.01 7.24 -3.26
C LEU A 70 9.85 6.95 -1.76
N MET A 71 10.28 5.78 -1.28
CA MET A 71 10.30 5.45 0.15
C MET A 71 11.14 6.45 0.96
N LEU A 72 12.28 6.90 0.43
CA LEU A 72 13.15 7.88 1.10
C LEU A 72 12.47 9.25 1.26
N SER A 73 11.53 9.58 0.37
CA SER A 73 10.73 10.80 0.44
C SER A 73 9.41 10.61 1.19
N THR A 74 9.12 9.42 1.72
CA THR A 74 7.86 9.17 2.43
C THR A 74 7.96 9.62 3.88
N MET A 75 6.99 10.42 4.32
CA MET A 75 6.89 10.91 5.70
C MET A 75 5.99 10.02 6.55
N ASP A 76 4.85 9.59 5.99
CA ASP A 76 3.87 8.73 6.66
C ASP A 76 3.05 7.97 5.60
N SER A 77 2.46 6.84 6.01
CA SER A 77 1.46 6.11 5.23
C SER A 77 0.60 5.28 6.15
N LYS A 78 -0.72 5.48 6.09
CA LYS A 78 -1.67 4.78 6.96
C LYS A 78 -3.05 4.62 6.34
N PRO A 79 -3.82 3.62 6.77
CA PRO A 79 -5.26 3.59 6.56
C PRO A 79 -5.95 4.73 7.33
N GLN A 80 -7.00 5.28 6.76
CA GLN A 80 -7.80 6.35 7.33
C GLN A 80 -9.28 6.09 7.10
N ASP A 81 -10.07 6.22 8.17
CA ASP A 81 -11.52 6.13 8.09
C ASP A 81 -12.09 7.36 7.39
N VAL A 82 -12.87 7.11 6.34
CA VAL A 82 -13.57 8.15 5.56
C VAL A 82 -15.08 8.10 5.76
N GLN A 83 -15.58 7.09 6.46
CA GLN A 83 -16.95 7.05 6.91
C GLN A 83 -17.17 8.05 8.06
N PRO A 84 -18.35 8.67 8.17
CA PRO A 84 -19.52 8.48 7.31
C PRO A 84 -19.54 9.40 6.06
N VAL A 85 -18.49 10.19 5.83
CA VAL A 85 -18.44 11.21 4.75
C VAL A 85 -18.52 10.57 3.36
N ILE A 86 -17.81 9.45 3.16
CA ILE A 86 -17.84 8.66 1.93
C ILE A 86 -18.49 7.31 2.25
N LYS A 87 -19.56 6.97 1.53
CA LYS A 87 -20.24 5.68 1.68
C LYS A 87 -19.46 4.58 0.94
N THR A 88 -18.56 3.92 1.65
CA THR A 88 -17.74 2.82 1.15
C THR A 88 -17.42 1.85 2.28
N ASP A 89 -17.31 0.57 1.99
CA ASP A 89 -16.77 -0.47 2.88
C ASP A 89 -15.23 -0.48 2.93
N HIS A 90 -14.56 0.49 2.31
CA HIS A 90 -13.10 0.62 2.35
C HIS A 90 -12.63 1.83 3.18
N ARG A 91 -11.48 1.69 3.83
CA ARG A 91 -10.68 2.79 4.39
C ARG A 91 -9.77 3.34 3.30
N MET A 92 -9.54 4.64 3.32
CA MET A 92 -8.59 5.29 2.42
C MET A 92 -7.17 4.97 2.87
N ILE A 93 -6.24 4.71 1.95
CA ILE A 93 -4.81 4.73 2.28
C ILE A 93 -4.25 6.09 1.89
N THR A 94 -3.52 6.71 2.82
CA THR A 94 -2.76 7.93 2.55
C THR A 94 -1.28 7.61 2.32
N LEU A 95 -0.61 8.45 1.54
CA LEU A 95 0.86 8.44 1.39
C LEU A 95 1.32 9.89 1.42
N ASP A 96 1.99 10.27 2.50
CA ASP A 96 2.48 11.62 2.71
C ASP A 96 3.94 11.69 2.27
N LEU A 97 4.26 12.65 1.41
CA LEU A 97 5.58 12.78 0.77
C LEU A 97 6.23 14.11 1.09
N PHE A 98 7.55 14.08 1.30
CA PHE A 98 8.38 15.28 1.37
C PHE A 98 8.68 15.78 -0.04
N MET A 99 8.06 16.90 -0.42
CA MET A 99 8.04 17.40 -1.80
C MET A 99 9.42 17.79 -2.34
N ASP A 100 10.32 18.28 -1.48
CA ASP A 100 11.64 18.73 -1.90
C ASP A 100 12.45 17.57 -2.53
N ASP A 101 12.30 16.35 -2.02
CA ASP A 101 13.02 15.18 -2.55
C ASP A 101 12.34 14.55 -3.79
N VAL A 102 11.02 14.74 -3.94
CA VAL A 102 10.25 14.17 -5.06
C VAL A 102 10.39 14.98 -6.35
N ILE A 103 10.47 16.31 -6.26
CA ILE A 103 10.44 17.21 -7.43
C ILE A 103 11.83 17.39 -8.06
N ILE A 104 12.92 17.29 -7.29
CA ILE A 104 14.30 17.50 -7.78
C ILE A 104 14.66 16.51 -8.92
N ASN A 105 14.14 15.27 -8.87
CA ASN A 105 14.45 14.25 -9.88
C ASN A 105 13.86 14.51 -11.27
N LYS A 106 12.82 15.36 -11.41
CA LYS A 106 12.18 15.61 -12.71
C LYS A 106 12.87 16.70 -13.53
N ASN A 107 13.60 17.61 -12.87
CA ASN A 107 14.26 18.74 -13.51
C ASN A 107 15.79 18.57 -13.68
N ASN A 108 16.40 17.57 -13.04
CA ASN A 108 17.84 17.29 -13.16
C ASN A 108 18.24 16.38 -14.34
N THR A 109 17.35 16.15 -15.31
CA THR A 109 17.72 15.52 -16.59
C THR A 109 18.30 16.50 -17.63
N GLN A 110 18.69 17.72 -17.22
CA GLN A 110 19.48 18.60 -18.08
C GLN A 110 20.79 19.04 -17.41
N LYS A 111 21.88 18.49 -17.96
CA LYS A 111 23.30 18.93 -17.91
C LYS A 111 24.04 18.50 -16.62
N CYS A 112 25.16 17.78 -16.68
CA CYS A 112 26.28 17.81 -17.64
C CYS A 112 26.69 16.43 -18.18
#